data_AF-A0A1H1N4U3-F1
#
_entry.id   AF-A0A1H1N4U3-F1
#
_cell.length_a   1.000
_cell.length_b   1.000
_cell.length_c   1.000
_cell.angle_alpha   90.00
_cell.angle_beta   90.00
_cell.angle_gamma   90.00
#
_symmetry.space_group_name_H-M   'P 1'
#
loop_
_entity.id
_entity.type
_entity.pdbx_description
1 polymer ?
#
loop_
_entity_poly.entity_id
_entity_poly.type
_entity_poly.pdbx_seq_one_letter_code
_entity_poly.pdbx_strand_id
1 'polypeptide(L)'
;MTAGPHVDDDTLAAAHAGLLSDAEAARIDAHLAGCAACSAAADAHAELEHLLRESAAIPTQMPSAVAERMESALAAEARARADGRPGVTPLSAARDRAGRRSGWRRPSRLLAVAAGVAVLAAGAGVAGNLLDERDVPVAGGSHTTAPRTPSPSTASPSPRPVPPGSYAFTAQAAGTNFSAARFGSEVGAVVAAGTPKPPGKPFGPRSNNGLAPDPSRCVDRVLDAAGAGGTLLDTVGARFGGTPVTVALVRTSGGSSGVPEVRAYAIAGCPSQDAHVVGTAQVPVR
;
A
#
# COMPACT_ATOMS: atom_id res chain seq x y z
N MET A 1 -7.14 14.63 -26.27
CA MET A 1 -6.73 15.48 -25.14
C MET A 1 -5.27 15.16 -24.90
N THR A 2 -4.36 16.08 -25.23
CA THR A 2 -2.93 15.90 -24.97
C THR A 2 -2.73 15.88 -23.47
N ALA A 3 -2.38 14.71 -22.92
CA ALA A 3 -1.97 14.62 -21.52
C ALA A 3 -0.83 15.62 -21.32
N GLY A 4 -1.03 16.56 -20.40
CA GLY A 4 0.02 17.48 -19.98
C GLY A 4 1.21 16.70 -19.37
N PRO A 5 2.31 17.39 -19.04
CA PRO A 5 3.40 16.76 -18.31
C PRO A 5 2.89 16.09 -17.03
N HIS A 6 3.43 14.91 -16.70
CA HIS A 6 3.12 14.20 -15.46
C HIS A 6 3.51 15.04 -14.24
N VAL A 7 2.81 14.82 -13.13
CA VAL A 7 3.17 15.39 -11.83
C VAL A 7 4.41 14.67 -11.32
N ASP A 8 5.37 15.42 -10.75
CA ASP A 8 6.55 14.85 -10.12
C ASP A 8 6.19 14.12 -8.81
N ASP A 9 7.03 13.15 -8.45
CA ASP A 9 6.82 12.26 -7.33
C ASP A 9 6.80 13.01 -5.98
N ASP A 10 7.65 14.03 -5.84
CA ASP A 10 7.71 14.88 -4.64
C ASP A 10 6.41 15.67 -4.44
N THR A 11 5.82 16.20 -5.51
CA THR A 11 4.54 16.90 -5.48
C THR A 11 3.38 15.95 -5.20
N LEU A 12 3.41 14.73 -5.73
CA LEU A 12 2.44 13.68 -5.37
C LEU A 12 2.55 13.31 -3.89
N ALA A 13 3.76 13.13 -3.36
CA ALA A 13 3.99 12.86 -1.94
C ALA A 13 3.52 14.03 -1.06
N ALA A 14 3.78 15.28 -1.46
CA ALA A 14 3.30 16.47 -0.75
C ALA A 14 1.76 16.55 -0.74
N ALA A 15 1.11 16.15 -1.83
CA ALA A 15 -0.35 16.06 -1.90
C ALA A 15 -0.91 15.04 -0.90
N HIS A 16 -0.34 13.83 -0.85
CA HIS A 16 -0.71 12.78 0.10
C HIS A 16 -0.49 13.19 1.56
N ALA A 17 0.62 13.87 1.84
CA ALA A 17 0.94 14.39 3.17
C ALA A 17 0.07 15.61 3.57
N GLY A 18 -0.80 16.11 2.69
CA GLY A 18 -1.66 17.28 2.95
C GLY A 18 -0.87 18.59 3.11
N LEU A 19 0.31 18.68 2.47
CA LEU A 19 1.22 19.83 2.59
C LEU A 19 0.97 20.91 1.52
N LEU A 20 0.13 20.62 0.53
CA LEU A 20 -0.20 21.54 -0.55
C LEU A 20 -1.33 22.49 -0.16
N SER A 21 -1.37 23.65 -0.82
CA SER A 21 -2.53 24.54 -0.70
C SER A 21 -3.78 23.90 -1.31
N ASP A 22 -4.98 24.29 -0.84
CA ASP A 22 -6.26 23.80 -1.38
C ASP A 22 -6.36 23.94 -2.90
N ALA A 23 -5.80 25.03 -3.44
CA ALA A 23 -5.81 25.32 -4.87
C ALA A 23 -4.85 24.41 -5.66
N GLU A 24 -3.74 23.97 -5.06
CA GLU A 24 -2.80 23.02 -5.65
C GLU A 24 -3.35 21.60 -5.60
N ALA A 25 -3.87 21.18 -4.44
CA ALA A 25 -4.51 19.89 -4.27
C ALA A 25 -5.63 19.69 -5.30
N ALA A 26 -6.53 20.66 -5.47
CA ALA A 26 -7.60 20.59 -6.47
C ALA A 26 -7.09 20.48 -7.92
N ARG A 27 -5.94 21.07 -8.24
CA ARG A 27 -5.32 20.92 -9.58
C ARG A 27 -4.75 19.52 -9.78
N ILE A 28 -4.10 18.96 -8.77
CA ILE A 28 -3.55 17.60 -8.82
C ILE A 28 -4.69 16.59 -8.90
N ASP A 29 -5.74 16.73 -8.10
CA ASP A 29 -6.92 15.87 -8.15
C ASP A 29 -7.54 15.84 -9.56
N ALA A 30 -7.67 17.01 -10.19
CA ALA A 30 -8.15 17.11 -11.56
C ALA A 30 -7.22 16.42 -12.58
N HIS A 31 -5.90 16.47 -12.35
CA HIS A 31 -4.92 15.76 -13.18
C HIS A 31 -4.99 14.24 -12.98
N LEU A 32 -5.06 13.77 -11.73
CA LEU A 32 -5.18 12.36 -11.37
C LEU A 32 -6.43 11.73 -11.99
N ALA A 33 -7.55 12.46 -12.02
CA ALA A 33 -8.78 12.01 -12.68
C ALA A 33 -8.63 11.79 -14.20
N GLY A 34 -7.64 12.43 -14.84
CA GLY A 34 -7.40 12.35 -16.28
C GLY A 34 -6.15 11.56 -16.70
N CYS A 35 -5.28 11.16 -15.76
CA CYS A 35 -3.99 10.55 -16.05
C CYS A 35 -3.79 9.23 -15.28
N ALA A 36 -3.98 8.10 -15.96
CA ALA A 36 -3.88 6.77 -15.37
C ALA A 36 -2.49 6.44 -14.79
N ALA A 37 -1.42 7.01 -15.36
CA ALA A 37 -0.07 6.80 -14.85
C ALA A 37 0.13 7.49 -13.48
N CYS A 38 -0.33 8.74 -13.36
CA CYS A 38 -0.25 9.49 -12.11
C CYS A 38 -1.19 8.91 -11.04
N SER A 39 -2.38 8.41 -11.42
CA SER A 39 -3.28 7.75 -10.47
C SER A 39 -2.66 6.46 -9.92
N ALA A 40 -2.02 5.64 -10.77
CA ALA A 40 -1.33 4.43 -10.31
C ALA A 40 -0.15 4.75 -9.37
N ALA A 41 0.57 5.85 -9.60
CA ALA A 41 1.63 6.30 -8.69
C ALA A 41 1.06 6.76 -7.33
N ALA A 42 -0.04 7.52 -7.34
CA ALA A 42 -0.75 7.93 -6.12
C ALA A 42 -1.25 6.72 -5.31
N ASP A 43 -1.81 5.70 -5.98
CA ASP A 43 -2.26 4.46 -5.33
C ASP A 43 -1.09 3.72 -4.67
N ALA A 44 0.08 3.67 -5.32
CA ALA A 44 1.29 3.07 -4.74
C ALA A 44 1.78 3.82 -3.48
N HIS A 45 1.66 5.16 -3.44
CA HIS A 45 2.00 5.96 -2.26
C HIS A 45 1.03 5.67 -1.11
N ALA A 46 -0.27 5.55 -1.40
CA ALA A 46 -1.28 5.18 -0.40
C ALA A 46 -1.04 3.77 0.18
N GLU A 47 -0.61 2.81 -0.66
CA GLU A 47 -0.23 1.47 -0.20
C GLU A 47 1.01 1.52 0.71
N LEU A 48 2.04 2.29 0.35
CA LEU A 48 3.21 2.47 1.19
C LEU A 48 2.86 3.07 2.55
N GLU A 49 2.01 4.09 2.61
CA GLU A 49 1.53 4.65 3.88
C GLU A 49 0.77 3.63 4.72
N HIS A 50 -0.02 2.76 4.07
CA HIS A 50 -0.71 1.67 4.77
C HIS A 50 0.29 0.69 5.41
N LEU A 51 1.29 0.25 4.65
CA LEU A 51 2.35 -0.64 5.14
C LEU A 51 3.20 0.01 6.25
N LEU A 52 3.49 1.31 6.13
CA LEU A 52 4.18 2.05 7.17
C LEU A 52 3.34 2.14 8.44
N ARG A 53 2.03 2.36 8.32
CA ARG A 53 1.12 2.38 9.46
C ARG A 53 1.01 1.02 10.15
N GLU A 54 0.96 -0.06 9.36
CA GLU A 54 0.92 -1.44 9.87
C GLU A 54 2.24 -1.83 10.54
N SER A 55 3.38 -1.50 9.95
CA SER A 55 4.70 -1.79 10.52
C SER A 55 5.05 -0.90 11.71
N ALA A 56 4.60 0.35 11.73
CA ALA A 56 4.73 1.26 12.86
C ALA A 56 3.79 0.91 14.02
N ALA A 57 2.93 -0.12 13.87
CA ALA A 57 2.06 -0.63 14.92
C ALA A 57 2.82 -1.41 16.01
N ILE A 58 3.95 -0.90 16.48
CA ILE A 58 4.37 -1.13 17.86
C ILE A 58 3.56 -0.14 18.68
N PRO A 59 2.44 -0.56 19.32
CA PRO A 59 1.63 0.37 20.09
C PRO A 59 2.47 0.92 21.24
N THR A 60 2.89 2.17 21.12
CA THR A 60 3.38 2.93 22.27
C THR A 60 2.19 3.13 23.20
N GLN A 61 2.22 2.51 24.37
CA GLN A 61 1.13 2.62 25.34
C GLN A 61 0.95 4.09 25.72
N MET A 62 -0.24 4.63 25.45
CA MET A 62 -0.60 5.98 25.85
C MET A 62 -0.54 6.07 27.39
N PRO A 63 0.14 7.08 27.97
CA PRO A 63 0.15 7.24 29.41
C PRO A 63 -1.28 7.41 29.95
N SER A 64 -1.62 6.68 31.02
CA SER A 64 -2.98 6.65 31.58
C SER A 64 -3.51 8.03 31.94
N ALA A 65 -2.66 8.89 32.52
CA ALA A 65 -3.01 10.28 32.85
C ALA A 65 -3.39 11.13 31.63
N VAL A 66 -2.94 10.78 30.41
CA VAL A 66 -3.38 11.44 29.18
C VAL A 66 -4.72 10.87 28.73
N ALA A 67 -4.90 9.55 28.78
CA ALA A 67 -6.17 8.89 28.46
C ALA A 67 -7.31 9.39 29.35
N GLU A 68 -7.11 9.45 30.67
CA GLU A 68 -8.08 9.98 31.63
C GLU A 68 -8.45 11.44 31.34
N ARG A 69 -7.47 12.26 30.94
CA ARG A 69 -7.73 13.65 30.55
C ARG A 69 -8.57 13.73 29.28
N MET A 70 -8.29 12.91 28.26
CA MET A 70 -9.10 12.87 27.03
C MET A 70 -10.53 12.40 27.32
N GLU A 71 -10.70 11.35 28.12
CA GLU A 71 -12.02 10.86 28.53
C GLU A 71 -12.79 11.91 29.32
N SER A 72 -12.14 12.61 30.24
CA SER A 72 -12.78 13.70 31.01
C SER A 72 -13.23 14.87 30.12
N ALA A 73 -12.42 15.24 29.12
CA ALA A 73 -12.76 16.30 28.17
C ALA A 73 -13.92 15.88 27.26
N LEU A 74 -13.92 14.64 26.78
CA LEU A 74 -15.01 14.08 25.97
C LEU A 74 -16.31 13.99 26.77
N ALA A 75 -16.26 13.57 28.04
CA ALA A 75 -17.43 13.53 28.92
C ALA A 75 -17.99 14.93 29.20
N ALA A 76 -17.13 15.93 29.37
CA ALA A 76 -17.54 17.32 29.56
C ALA A 76 -18.22 17.89 28.30
N GLU A 77 -17.63 17.67 27.12
CA GLU A 77 -18.19 18.09 25.83
C GLU A 77 -19.54 17.39 25.54
N ALA A 78 -19.65 16.10 25.87
CA ALA A 78 -20.91 15.36 25.71
C ALA A 78 -22.05 15.95 26.55
N ARG A 79 -21.77 16.33 27.81
CA ARG A 79 -22.75 17.03 28.66
C ARG A 79 -23.11 18.40 28.09
N ALA A 80 -22.12 19.18 27.65
CA ALA A 80 -22.36 20.50 27.05
C ALA A 80 -23.25 20.43 25.80
N ARG A 81 -23.12 19.37 24.98
CA ARG A 81 -24.00 19.11 23.83
C ARG A 81 -25.41 18.70 24.24
N ALA A 82 -25.55 17.90 25.31
CA ALA A 82 -26.86 17.51 25.84
C ALA A 82 -27.64 18.71 26.41
N ASP A 83 -26.94 19.66 27.02
CA ASP A 83 -27.52 20.90 27.56
C ASP A 83 -27.88 21.94 26.47
N GLY A 84 -27.76 21.58 25.18
CA GLY A 84 -28.15 22.44 24.07
C GLY A 84 -27.26 23.67 23.86
N ARG A 85 -26.06 23.68 24.45
CA ARG A 85 -25.08 24.74 24.19
C ARG A 85 -24.64 24.63 22.72
N PRO A 86 -24.65 25.73 21.93
CA PRO A 86 -24.31 25.66 20.52
C PRO A 86 -22.86 25.21 20.35
N GLY A 87 -22.69 23.93 20.06
CA GLY A 87 -21.41 23.34 19.66
C GLY A 87 -21.02 23.81 18.26
N VAL A 88 -19.73 23.63 17.96
CA VAL A 88 -19.12 23.95 16.67
C VAL A 88 -19.99 23.42 15.55
N THR A 89 -20.54 24.32 14.72
CA THR A 89 -21.41 23.93 13.63
C THR A 89 -20.55 23.22 12.57
N PRO A 90 -20.88 21.99 12.16
CA PRO A 90 -20.08 21.32 11.15
C PRO A 90 -20.10 22.14 9.85
N LEU A 91 -18.93 22.30 9.23
CA LEU A 91 -18.76 23.12 8.03
C LEU A 91 -19.69 22.67 6.87
N SER A 92 -20.04 21.38 6.84
CA SER A 92 -21.03 20.81 5.90
C SER A 92 -22.43 21.39 6.11
N ALA A 93 -22.89 21.52 7.36
CA ALA A 93 -24.17 22.17 7.67
C ALA A 93 -24.17 23.67 7.35
N ALA A 94 -23.01 24.33 7.36
CA ALA A 94 -22.86 25.70 6.88
C ALA A 94 -22.92 25.77 5.34
N ARG A 95 -22.27 24.86 4.63
CA ARG A 95 -22.31 24.75 3.16
C ARG A 95 -23.70 24.39 2.62
N ASP A 96 -24.44 23.49 3.28
CA ASP A 96 -25.80 23.13 2.87
C ASP A 96 -26.78 24.30 2.95
N ARG A 97 -26.60 25.21 3.93
CA ARG A 97 -27.39 26.44 4.02
C ARG A 97 -27.01 27.46 2.93
N ALA A 98 -25.75 27.48 2.50
CA ALA A 98 -25.30 28.32 1.38
C ALA A 98 -25.82 27.79 0.03
N GLY A 99 -25.81 26.47 -0.19
CA GLY A 99 -26.30 25.84 -1.42
C GLY A 99 -27.80 25.96 -1.63
N ARG A 100 -28.61 25.84 -0.56
CA ARG A 100 -30.08 25.94 -0.63
C ARG A 100 -30.63 27.34 -0.91
N ARG A 101 -29.81 28.40 -0.80
CA ARG A 101 -30.22 29.78 -1.14
C ARG A 101 -30.05 30.13 -2.63
N SER A 102 -29.50 29.24 -3.46
CA SER A 102 -29.31 29.49 -4.91
C SER A 102 -30.52 29.12 -5.78
N GLY A 103 -31.61 28.61 -5.19
CA GLY A 103 -32.84 28.21 -5.90
C GLY A 103 -33.80 29.35 -6.24
N TRP A 104 -33.37 30.62 -6.29
CA TRP A 104 -34.27 31.71 -6.66
C TRP A 104 -34.40 31.79 -8.18
N ARG A 105 -35.48 31.20 -8.68
CA ARG A 105 -36.01 31.39 -10.03
C ARG A 105 -36.04 32.89 -10.35
N ARG A 106 -35.26 33.32 -11.33
CA ARG A 106 -35.44 34.62 -11.98
C ARG A 106 -36.63 34.51 -12.93
N PRO A 107 -37.67 35.35 -12.75
CA PRO A 107 -38.27 36.02 -13.89
C PRO A 107 -38.07 37.53 -13.78
N SER A 108 -37.76 38.11 -14.94
CA SER A 108 -37.98 39.50 -15.39
C SER A 108 -37.54 40.67 -14.50
N ARG A 109 -36.60 41.45 -15.08
CA ARG A 109 -36.58 42.92 -15.18
C ARG A 109 -37.46 43.67 -14.17
N LEU A 110 -36.82 44.46 -13.31
CA LEU A 110 -37.05 45.91 -13.15
C LEU A 110 -36.02 46.50 -12.17
N LEU A 111 -35.71 47.77 -12.39
CA LEU A 111 -34.75 48.63 -11.70
C LEU A 111 -35.10 48.83 -10.22
N ALA A 112 -34.09 48.98 -9.35
CA ALA A 112 -34.11 49.98 -8.27
C ALA A 112 -32.72 50.14 -7.62
N VAL A 113 -32.37 51.40 -7.44
CA VAL A 113 -31.17 51.97 -6.81
C VAL A 113 -31.31 51.95 -5.28
N ALA A 114 -30.21 51.75 -4.55
CA ALA A 114 -29.71 52.61 -3.45
C ALA A 114 -29.03 51.85 -2.29
N ALA A 115 -27.74 52.14 -2.13
CA ALA A 115 -26.99 52.45 -0.90
C ALA A 115 -27.15 51.63 0.39
N GLY A 116 -26.00 51.18 0.94
CA GLY A 116 -25.91 50.80 2.35
C GLY A 116 -24.58 50.20 2.80
N VAL A 117 -23.56 51.05 2.92
CA VAL A 117 -22.47 51.04 3.94
C VAL A 117 -21.56 49.80 4.10
N ALA A 118 -20.26 50.08 3.97
CA ALA A 118 -19.12 49.20 4.16
C ALA A 118 -18.84 48.82 5.64
N VAL A 119 -18.23 47.65 5.84
CA VAL A 119 -17.29 47.42 6.95
C VAL A 119 -15.99 46.88 6.36
N LEU A 120 -14.97 47.74 6.39
CA LEU A 120 -13.57 47.39 6.29
C LEU A 120 -13.17 46.61 7.54
N ALA A 121 -12.53 45.45 7.36
CA ALA A 121 -11.59 44.92 8.33
C ALA A 121 -10.30 44.53 7.57
N ALA A 122 -9.33 45.45 7.64
CA ALA A 122 -7.90 45.14 7.52
C ALA A 122 -7.57 43.98 8.48
N GLY A 123 -6.76 42.99 8.11
CA GLY A 123 -5.40 43.10 7.62
C GLY A 123 -4.45 42.72 8.77
N ALA A 124 -3.80 41.56 8.66
CA ALA A 124 -2.59 41.23 9.40
C ALA A 124 -1.75 40.29 8.54
N GLY A 125 -0.87 40.89 7.74
CA GLY A 125 0.28 40.17 7.19
C GLY A 125 1.30 39.92 8.29
N VAL A 126 1.91 38.74 8.27
CA VAL A 126 3.16 38.48 8.96
C VAL A 126 4.20 38.21 7.89
N ALA A 127 5.15 39.13 7.79
CA ALA A 127 6.36 39.00 7.02
C ALA A 127 7.44 38.28 7.87
N GLY A 128 8.20 37.41 7.21
CA GLY A 128 9.65 37.26 7.36
C GLY A 128 10.23 36.66 8.65
N ASN A 129 10.75 35.44 8.52
CA ASN A 129 12.10 35.02 8.95
C ASN A 129 12.49 33.96 7.89
N LEU A 130 13.41 34.16 6.93
CA LEU A 130 14.84 34.49 7.04
C LEU A 130 15.58 33.60 8.04
N LEU A 131 15.80 32.35 7.63
CA LEU A 131 16.93 31.51 8.05
C LEU A 131 17.44 30.85 6.76
N ASP A 132 18.46 31.43 6.15
CA ASP A 132 19.88 31.05 6.30
C ASP A 132 20.18 29.78 5.51
N GLU A 133 20.48 29.99 4.22
CA GLU A 133 21.29 29.10 3.39
C GLU A 133 22.59 28.80 4.13
N ARG A 134 22.75 27.54 4.57
CA ARG A 134 24.07 27.00 4.87
C ARG A 134 24.44 26.02 3.80
N ASP A 135 25.23 26.53 2.86
CA ASP A 135 26.20 25.74 2.11
C ASP A 135 27.07 24.95 3.09
N VAL A 136 26.84 23.64 3.14
CA VAL A 136 27.79 22.71 3.76
C VAL A 136 28.64 22.14 2.62
N PRO A 137 29.92 22.52 2.49
CA PRO A 137 30.81 21.85 1.56
C PRO A 137 31.02 20.42 2.06
N VAL A 138 30.48 19.43 1.34
CA VAL A 138 30.93 18.04 1.50
C VAL A 138 32.34 17.96 0.94
N ALA A 139 33.30 18.05 1.86
CA ALA A 139 34.69 17.79 1.60
C ALA A 139 34.84 16.36 1.04
N GLY A 140 35.40 16.26 -0.15
CA GLY A 140 35.83 15.00 -0.75
C GLY A 140 36.88 14.34 0.14
N GLY A 141 36.45 13.32 0.88
CA GLY A 141 37.32 12.33 1.49
C GLY A 141 37.74 11.31 0.44
N SER A 142 38.85 11.59 -0.25
CA SER A 142 39.72 10.50 -0.72
C SER A 142 40.44 9.88 0.50
N HIS A 143 41.24 8.84 0.26
CA HIS A 143 42.09 8.13 1.24
C HIS A 143 41.31 7.16 2.17
N THR A 144 41.63 5.87 2.34
CA THR A 144 42.86 5.15 2.07
C THR A 144 42.54 3.66 1.91
N THR A 145 43.12 3.04 0.87
CA THR A 145 43.20 1.59 0.70
C THR A 145 44.02 0.99 1.84
N ALA A 146 43.40 0.16 2.69
CA ALA A 146 44.12 -0.65 3.68
C ALA A 146 44.15 -2.14 3.23
N PRO A 147 45.17 -2.91 3.65
CA PRO A 147 45.68 -4.04 2.89
C PRO A 147 44.85 -5.31 3.01
N ARG A 148 44.84 -6.07 1.91
CA ARG A 148 44.27 -7.41 1.79
C ARG A 148 45.05 -8.40 2.67
N THR A 149 44.35 -9.02 3.60
CA THR A 149 44.76 -10.27 4.26
C THR A 149 44.29 -11.45 3.41
N PRO A 150 45.10 -12.52 3.21
CA PRO A 150 44.83 -13.56 2.24
C PRO A 150 43.61 -14.44 2.59
N SER A 151 42.81 -14.64 1.55
CA SER A 151 41.63 -15.49 1.46
C SER A 151 42.00 -16.98 1.57
N PRO A 152 41.32 -17.80 2.38
CA PRO A 152 41.32 -19.24 2.18
C PRO A 152 40.48 -19.58 0.94
N SER A 153 41.11 -20.24 -0.03
CA SER A 153 40.47 -20.81 -1.22
C SER A 153 39.43 -21.84 -0.83
N THR A 154 38.16 -21.53 -1.07
CA THR A 154 37.10 -22.53 -1.24
C THR A 154 36.66 -22.47 -2.69
N ALA A 155 36.97 -23.52 -3.45
CA ALA A 155 36.59 -23.64 -4.85
C ALA A 155 35.07 -23.53 -4.99
N SER A 156 34.62 -22.43 -5.60
CA SER A 156 33.22 -22.20 -5.94
C SER A 156 32.96 -22.84 -7.31
N PRO A 157 32.04 -23.83 -7.43
CA PRO A 157 31.64 -24.32 -8.75
C PRO A 157 30.86 -23.22 -9.48
N SER A 158 31.28 -22.86 -10.69
CA SER A 158 30.52 -21.95 -11.56
C SER A 158 29.13 -22.53 -11.85
N PRO A 159 28.03 -21.78 -11.62
CA PRO A 159 26.72 -22.17 -12.08
C PRO A 159 26.64 -22.06 -13.60
N ARG A 160 26.14 -23.11 -14.26
CA ARG A 160 25.85 -23.10 -15.69
C ARG A 160 24.58 -22.26 -15.94
N PRO A 161 24.50 -21.51 -17.06
CA PRO A 161 23.28 -20.80 -17.44
C PRO A 161 22.15 -21.82 -17.70
N VAL A 162 21.04 -21.69 -16.97
CA VAL A 162 19.86 -22.53 -17.12
C VAL A 162 18.88 -21.85 -18.09
N PRO A 163 18.28 -22.56 -19.07
CA PRO A 163 17.35 -21.97 -20.02
C PRO A 163 16.08 -21.42 -19.35
N PRO A 164 15.51 -20.30 -19.84
CA PRO A 164 14.24 -19.78 -19.33
C PRO A 164 13.08 -20.73 -19.66
N GLY A 165 12.34 -21.17 -18.64
CA GLY A 165 11.04 -21.84 -18.82
C GLY A 165 10.87 -23.24 -18.22
N SER A 166 11.86 -23.85 -17.57
CA SER A 166 11.79 -25.26 -17.13
C SER A 166 11.63 -25.51 -15.63
N TYR A 167 11.27 -24.51 -14.83
CA TYR A 167 11.13 -24.70 -13.38
C TYR A 167 9.72 -25.19 -13.02
N ALA A 168 9.63 -26.41 -12.50
CA ALA A 168 8.52 -26.84 -11.65
C ALA A 168 9.11 -27.11 -10.27
N PHE A 169 8.65 -26.35 -9.28
CA PHE A 169 9.00 -26.60 -7.90
C PHE A 169 7.95 -27.53 -7.30
N THR A 170 8.38 -28.41 -6.41
CA THR A 170 7.47 -29.16 -5.54
C THR A 170 8.03 -29.01 -4.14
N ALA A 171 7.53 -28.04 -3.38
CA ALA A 171 7.99 -27.87 -2.02
C ALA A 171 7.32 -28.93 -1.11
N GLN A 172 8.10 -29.93 -0.72
CA GLN A 172 7.69 -30.90 0.29
C GLN A 172 7.89 -30.29 1.68
N ALA A 173 6.88 -29.65 2.23
CA ALA A 173 6.85 -29.35 3.66
C ALA A 173 5.41 -29.22 4.17
N ALA A 174 4.72 -30.33 4.37
CA ALA A 174 3.60 -30.35 5.31
C ALA A 174 4.18 -30.14 6.72
N GLY A 175 4.23 -28.88 7.17
CA GLY A 175 4.71 -28.53 8.52
C GLY A 175 5.60 -27.31 8.65
N THR A 176 5.92 -26.60 7.57
CA THR A 176 6.60 -25.29 7.67
C THR A 176 5.68 -24.28 8.34
N ASN A 177 6.18 -23.63 9.40
CA ASN A 177 5.54 -22.48 10.02
C ASN A 177 6.21 -21.23 9.46
N PHE A 178 5.46 -20.49 8.66
CA PHE A 178 5.85 -19.18 8.20
C PHE A 178 5.42 -18.10 9.18
N SER A 179 6.28 -17.12 9.37
CA SER A 179 5.97 -15.90 10.10
C SER A 179 5.59 -14.78 9.13
N ALA A 180 4.62 -13.93 9.50
CA ALA A 180 4.22 -12.80 8.66
C ALA A 180 5.41 -11.87 8.37
N ALA A 181 6.25 -11.61 9.39
CA ALA A 181 7.42 -10.74 9.28
C ALA A 181 8.53 -11.26 8.34
N ARG A 182 8.59 -12.56 8.06
CA ARG A 182 9.67 -13.17 7.26
C ARG A 182 9.18 -14.02 6.10
N PHE A 183 7.90 -13.95 5.77
CA PHE A 183 7.25 -14.84 4.82
C PHE A 183 8.01 -14.97 3.50
N GLY A 184 8.37 -13.85 2.86
CA GLY A 184 9.12 -13.88 1.59
C GLY A 184 10.49 -14.55 1.68
N SER A 185 11.25 -14.24 2.74
CA SER A 185 12.57 -14.83 2.95
C SER A 185 12.52 -16.31 3.30
N GLU A 186 11.53 -16.73 4.09
CA GLU A 186 11.34 -18.13 4.49
C GLU A 186 10.83 -18.97 3.31
N VAL A 187 9.89 -18.44 2.51
CA VAL A 187 9.44 -19.09 1.27
C VAL A 187 10.60 -19.17 0.27
N GLY A 188 11.39 -18.09 0.12
CA GLY A 188 12.58 -18.11 -0.73
C GLY A 188 13.60 -19.16 -0.31
N ALA A 189 13.81 -19.36 0.99
CA ALA A 189 14.68 -20.43 1.49
C ALA A 189 14.13 -21.84 1.16
N VAL A 190 12.81 -22.05 1.29
CA VAL A 190 12.16 -23.32 0.92
C VAL A 190 12.27 -23.58 -0.58
N VAL A 191 12.04 -22.56 -1.41
CA VAL A 191 12.17 -22.66 -2.87
C VAL A 191 13.61 -22.94 -3.27
N ALA A 192 14.59 -22.27 -2.66
CA ALA A 192 16.01 -22.48 -2.93
C ALA A 192 16.52 -23.85 -2.46
N ALA A 193 15.96 -24.38 -1.36
CA ALA A 193 16.28 -25.72 -0.85
C ALA A 193 15.61 -26.85 -1.65
N GLY A 194 14.54 -26.55 -2.38
CA GLY A 194 13.85 -27.52 -3.23
C GLY A 194 14.71 -27.94 -4.42
N THR A 195 14.98 -29.23 -4.56
CA THR A 195 15.58 -29.75 -5.80
C THR A 195 14.61 -29.54 -6.96
N PRO A 196 15.02 -28.89 -8.07
CA PRO A 196 14.14 -28.71 -9.23
C PRO A 196 13.76 -30.09 -9.77
N LYS A 197 12.46 -30.39 -9.74
CA LYS A 197 11.93 -31.61 -10.35
C LYS A 197 11.59 -31.27 -11.81
N PRO A 198 11.84 -32.16 -12.79
CA PRO A 198 11.32 -31.95 -14.14
C PRO A 198 9.81 -31.69 -14.06
N PRO A 199 9.24 -30.84 -14.93
CA PRO A 199 7.83 -30.47 -14.91
C PRO A 199 6.95 -31.72 -14.90
N GLY A 200 6.57 -32.11 -13.68
CA GLY A 200 5.62 -33.16 -13.43
C GLY A 200 4.24 -32.57 -13.66
N LYS A 201 3.32 -33.42 -14.12
CA LYS A 201 1.90 -33.08 -14.21
C LYS A 201 1.47 -32.44 -12.89
N PRO A 202 0.65 -31.37 -12.92
CA PRO A 202 0.22 -30.66 -11.72
C PRO A 202 -0.26 -31.65 -10.66
N PHE A 203 0.11 -31.39 -9.40
CA PHE A 203 -0.33 -32.16 -8.26
C PHE A 203 -1.85 -32.04 -8.16
N GLY A 204 -2.55 -33.11 -8.52
CA GLY A 204 -3.98 -33.22 -8.35
C GLY A 204 -4.36 -34.68 -8.56
N PRO A 205 -4.93 -35.38 -7.58
CA PRO A 205 -5.71 -36.56 -7.90
C PRO A 205 -6.84 -36.09 -8.82
N ARG A 206 -6.83 -36.52 -10.08
CA ARG A 206 -8.05 -36.50 -10.90
C ARG A 206 -9.01 -37.50 -10.29
N SER A 207 -9.68 -37.09 -9.20
CA SER A 207 -10.89 -37.77 -8.78
C SER A 207 -11.97 -37.40 -9.79
N ASN A 208 -12.21 -38.31 -10.73
CA ASN A 208 -13.37 -38.20 -11.62
C ASN A 208 -14.68 -38.53 -10.88
N ASN A 209 -14.65 -38.79 -9.57
CA ASN A 209 -15.78 -39.28 -8.81
C ASN A 209 -15.95 -38.51 -7.49
N GLY A 210 -16.90 -37.55 -7.49
CA GLY A 210 -17.66 -37.16 -6.29
C GLY A 210 -17.03 -36.17 -5.29
N LEU A 211 -17.57 -34.94 -5.31
CA LEU A 211 -17.95 -34.12 -4.13
C LEU A 211 -16.92 -33.75 -3.03
N ALA A 212 -15.62 -34.00 -3.19
CA ALA A 212 -14.61 -33.23 -2.45
C ALA A 212 -14.26 -31.97 -3.25
N PRO A 213 -14.44 -30.74 -2.71
CA PRO A 213 -14.05 -29.54 -3.42
C PRO A 213 -12.54 -29.57 -3.64
N ASP A 214 -12.15 -29.62 -4.92
CA ASP A 214 -10.77 -29.63 -5.37
C ASP A 214 -10.07 -28.35 -4.86
N PRO A 215 -9.06 -28.45 -3.98
CA PRO A 215 -8.37 -27.28 -3.44
C PRO A 215 -7.74 -26.42 -4.55
N SER A 216 -7.41 -27.01 -5.71
CA SER A 216 -6.93 -26.31 -6.89
C SER A 216 -7.89 -25.21 -7.35
N ARG A 217 -9.19 -25.54 -7.45
CA ARG A 217 -10.22 -24.57 -7.86
C ARG A 217 -10.41 -23.45 -6.85
N CYS A 218 -10.22 -23.76 -5.56
CA CYS A 218 -10.27 -22.75 -4.51
C CYS A 218 -9.10 -21.77 -4.66
N VAL A 219 -7.88 -22.29 -4.82
CA VAL A 219 -6.67 -21.49 -5.00
C VAL A 219 -6.79 -20.62 -6.25
N ASP A 220 -7.19 -21.17 -7.39
CA ASP A 220 -7.34 -20.41 -8.64
C ASP A 220 -8.33 -19.25 -8.49
N ARG A 221 -9.49 -19.49 -7.87
CA ARG A 221 -10.50 -18.45 -7.60
C ARG A 221 -9.97 -17.35 -6.68
N VAL A 222 -9.25 -17.73 -5.61
CA VAL A 222 -8.69 -16.76 -4.66
C VAL A 222 -7.59 -15.93 -5.32
N LEU A 223 -6.74 -16.54 -6.15
CA LEU A 223 -5.70 -15.84 -6.89
C LEU A 223 -6.27 -14.89 -7.95
N ASP A 224 -7.34 -15.30 -8.64
CA ASP A 224 -8.07 -14.45 -9.60
C ASP A 224 -8.71 -13.25 -8.90
N ALA A 225 -9.41 -13.49 -7.78
CA ALA A 225 -9.98 -12.42 -6.95
C ALA A 225 -8.93 -11.47 -6.36
N ALA A 226 -7.72 -11.97 -6.09
CA ALA A 226 -6.59 -11.17 -5.61
C ALA A 226 -5.82 -10.47 -6.75
N GLY A 227 -6.24 -10.62 -8.01
CA GLY A 227 -5.57 -10.03 -9.17
C GLY A 227 -4.13 -10.52 -9.36
N ALA A 228 -3.81 -11.73 -8.89
CA ALA A 228 -2.43 -12.22 -8.83
C ALA A 228 -1.75 -12.25 -10.21
N GLY A 229 -2.52 -12.59 -11.26
CA GLY A 229 -2.03 -12.70 -12.64
C GLY A 229 -0.92 -13.73 -12.82
N GLY A 230 -0.76 -14.28 -14.02
CA GLY A 230 0.38 -15.14 -14.34
C GLY A 230 0.15 -16.64 -14.15
N THR A 231 1.23 -17.40 -13.96
CA THR A 231 1.21 -18.87 -13.98
C THR A 231 1.45 -19.44 -12.60
N LEU A 232 0.47 -20.18 -12.06
CA LEU A 232 0.65 -20.98 -10.84
C LEU A 232 1.76 -22.01 -11.07
N LEU A 233 2.84 -21.92 -10.29
CA LEU A 233 3.98 -22.82 -10.34
C LEU A 233 3.78 -24.02 -9.43
N ASP A 234 3.32 -23.79 -8.19
CA ASP A 234 3.20 -24.83 -7.16
C ASP A 234 2.23 -24.40 -6.05
N THR A 235 1.72 -25.38 -5.29
CA THR A 235 0.95 -25.15 -4.05
C THR A 235 1.39 -26.08 -2.93
N VAL A 236 1.52 -25.54 -1.71
CA VAL A 236 1.98 -26.29 -0.53
C VAL A 236 1.14 -25.96 0.69
N GLY A 237 0.73 -26.98 1.45
CA GLY A 237 0.10 -26.77 2.76
C GLY A 237 1.14 -26.37 3.82
N ALA A 238 0.91 -25.27 4.51
CA ALA A 238 1.79 -24.74 5.55
C ALA A 238 0.99 -24.12 6.71
N ARG A 239 1.68 -23.50 7.67
CA ARG A 239 1.05 -22.64 8.67
C ARG A 239 1.60 -21.23 8.54
N PHE A 240 0.75 -20.22 8.71
CA PHE A 240 1.12 -18.80 8.70
C PHE A 240 0.62 -18.18 10.01
N GLY A 241 1.54 -17.76 10.87
CA GLY A 241 1.19 -17.29 12.22
C GLY A 241 0.45 -18.35 13.06
N GLY A 242 0.71 -19.63 12.81
CA GLY A 242 0.02 -20.76 13.47
C GLY A 242 -1.28 -21.21 12.79
N THR A 243 -1.84 -20.42 11.88
CA THR A 243 -3.06 -20.75 11.13
C THR A 243 -2.72 -21.62 9.91
N PRO A 244 -3.43 -22.73 9.65
CA PRO A 244 -3.21 -23.54 8.45
C PRO A 244 -3.54 -22.73 7.19
N VAL A 245 -2.62 -22.71 6.23
CA VAL A 245 -2.76 -22.02 4.93
C VAL A 245 -2.29 -22.91 3.79
N THR A 246 -2.76 -22.62 2.58
CA THR A 246 -2.16 -23.09 1.33
C THR A 246 -1.29 -21.98 0.77
N VAL A 247 0.01 -22.22 0.60
CA VAL A 247 0.94 -21.29 -0.04
C VAL A 247 0.98 -21.59 -1.52
N ALA A 248 0.60 -20.62 -2.35
CA ALA A 248 0.68 -20.70 -3.80
C ALA A 248 1.87 -19.87 -4.30
N LEU A 249 2.69 -20.45 -5.18
CA LEU A 249 3.78 -19.77 -5.86
C LEU A 249 3.32 -19.42 -7.28
N VAL A 250 3.29 -18.13 -7.62
CA VAL A 250 2.81 -17.65 -8.91
C VAL A 250 3.94 -16.91 -9.61
N ARG A 251 4.19 -17.28 -10.86
CA ARG A 251 5.11 -16.54 -11.74
C ARG A 251 4.33 -15.44 -12.44
N THR A 252 4.66 -14.20 -12.14
CA THR A 252 4.13 -13.03 -12.83
C THR A 252 5.08 -12.62 -13.95
N SER A 253 4.53 -12.03 -15.01
CA SER A 253 5.35 -11.32 -16.00
C SER A 253 5.90 -10.08 -15.31
N GLY A 254 7.17 -10.08 -14.90
CA GLY A 254 7.70 -8.96 -14.11
C GLY A 254 7.68 -7.70 -14.94
N GLY A 255 6.93 -6.72 -14.42
CA GLY A 255 6.28 -5.65 -15.18
C GLY A 255 7.12 -4.98 -16.25
N SER A 256 7.65 -3.79 -15.96
CA SER A 256 8.43 -3.01 -16.94
C SER A 256 9.83 -3.58 -17.20
N SER A 257 10.35 -4.43 -16.32
CA SER A 257 11.69 -5.02 -16.44
C SER A 257 11.74 -6.24 -17.37
N GLY A 258 10.60 -6.87 -17.67
CA GLY A 258 10.53 -8.10 -18.46
C GLY A 258 11.14 -9.33 -17.78
N VAL A 259 11.67 -9.20 -16.56
CA VAL A 259 12.25 -10.30 -15.79
C VAL A 259 11.12 -11.02 -15.07
N PRO A 260 10.87 -12.32 -15.28
CA PRO A 260 9.81 -13.03 -14.58
C PRO A 260 10.02 -12.94 -13.06
N GLU A 261 8.97 -12.54 -12.36
CA GLU A 261 8.97 -12.44 -10.90
C GLU A 261 8.17 -13.61 -10.32
N VAL A 262 8.58 -14.10 -9.15
CA VAL A 262 7.81 -15.11 -8.41
C VAL A 262 7.22 -14.43 -7.18
N ARG A 263 5.89 -14.52 -7.03
CA ARG A 263 5.16 -14.08 -5.83
C ARG A 263 4.58 -15.28 -5.10
N ALA A 264 4.64 -15.25 -3.78
CA ALA A 264 4.03 -16.21 -2.89
C ALA A 264 2.74 -15.64 -2.28
N TYR A 265 1.70 -16.46 -2.21
CA TYR A 265 0.39 -16.12 -1.63
C TYR A 265 0.04 -17.14 -0.56
N ALA A 266 -0.10 -16.72 0.70
CA ALA A 266 -0.67 -17.53 1.77
C ALA A 266 -2.20 -17.41 1.73
N ILE A 267 -2.88 -18.52 1.48
CA ILE A 267 -4.34 -18.59 1.33
C ILE A 267 -4.93 -19.35 2.50
N ALA A 268 -5.77 -18.70 3.30
CA ALA A 268 -6.50 -19.34 4.39
C ALA A 268 -7.88 -19.82 3.93
N GLY A 269 -8.41 -20.83 4.61
CA GLY A 269 -9.82 -21.22 4.48
C GLY A 269 -10.16 -22.11 3.27
N CYS A 270 -9.24 -22.41 2.36
CA CYS A 270 -9.53 -23.39 1.30
C CYS A 270 -9.84 -24.78 1.91
N PRO A 271 -10.91 -25.47 1.45
CA PRO A 271 -11.69 -25.21 0.23
C PRO A 271 -12.99 -24.39 0.41
N SER A 272 -13.18 -23.68 1.53
CA SER A 272 -14.36 -22.84 1.81
C SER A 272 -14.57 -21.70 0.80
N GLN A 273 -15.78 -21.16 0.78
CA GLN A 273 -16.11 -19.93 0.03
C GLN A 273 -15.47 -18.68 0.66
N ASP A 274 -15.23 -18.69 1.97
CA ASP A 274 -14.59 -17.59 2.70
C ASP A 274 -13.06 -17.57 2.57
N ALA A 275 -12.52 -18.36 1.63
CA ALA A 275 -11.08 -18.42 1.41
C ALA A 275 -10.57 -17.08 0.88
N HIS A 276 -9.46 -16.61 1.46
CA HIS A 276 -8.87 -15.32 1.13
C HIS A 276 -7.35 -15.35 1.34
N VAL A 277 -6.67 -14.39 0.72
CA VAL A 277 -5.23 -14.21 0.88
C VAL A 277 -4.98 -13.55 2.24
N VAL A 278 -4.14 -14.17 3.07
CA VAL A 278 -3.75 -13.68 4.40
C VAL A 278 -2.30 -13.17 4.45
N GLY A 279 -1.55 -13.35 3.36
CA GLY A 279 -0.20 -12.83 3.23
C GLY A 279 0.29 -12.95 1.79
N THR A 280 1.07 -11.98 1.34
CA THR A 280 1.77 -12.04 0.07
C THR A 280 3.23 -11.65 0.24
N ALA A 281 4.11 -12.17 -0.61
CA ALA A 281 5.49 -11.72 -0.65
C ALA A 281 6.11 -11.97 -2.03
N GLN A 282 6.99 -11.06 -2.45
CA GLN A 282 7.88 -11.31 -3.57
C GLN A 282 8.98 -12.30 -3.13
N VAL A 283 9.22 -13.32 -3.94
CA VAL A 283 10.24 -14.34 -3.70
C VAL A 283 11.45 -14.02 -4.57
N PRO A 284 12.61 -13.68 -3.99
CA PRO A 284 13.81 -13.43 -4.77
C PRO A 284 14.27 -14.73 -5.43
N VAL A 285 14.12 -14.83 -6.75
CA VAL A 285 14.71 -15.88 -7.57
C VAL A 285 16.14 -15.48 -7.86
N ARG A 286 17.10 -16.27 -7.34
CA ARG A 286 18.54 -16.10 -7.63
C ARG A 286 18.98 -16.99 -8.77
#